data_AF-A0A662TDQ8-F1
#
_entry.id   AF-A0A662TDQ8-F1
#
_cell.length_a   1.000
_cell.length_b   1.000
_cell.length_c   1.000
_cell.angle_alpha   90.00
_cell.angle_beta   90.00
_cell.angle_gamma   90.00
#
_symmetry.space_group_name_H-M   'P 1'
#
loop_
_entity.id
_entity.type
_entity.pdbx_description
1 polymer ?
#
loop_
_entity_poly.entity_id
_entity_poly.type
_entity_poly.pdbx_seq_one_letter_code
_entity_poly.pdbx_strand_id
1 'polypeptide(L)'
;GRLKPTSLQRVDKAVELFKEGVTEYVIFSGAWSFMYNYKPPITEARAMQEYAITHGIPYDKILLDEEARDTIGNAYFPKVRIIKPRGWRNVMVVTSEFHLKRTQYIFEKVFGPDYNLKFIAVMSALPQDVLTHIIDVEEKNLQLTQRKIGQIPAGDDKAIGEFLFTKHPAYAKYTRIKRAFLIHMLRHNHRTF
;
A
#
# COMPACT_ATOMS: atom_id res chain seq x y z
N GLY A 1 2.50 -10.82 14.62
CA GLY A 1 2.33 -9.72 15.57
C GLY A 1 3.38 -8.62 15.42
N ARG A 2 4.65 -8.95 15.12
CA ARG A 2 5.70 -7.93 15.01
C ARG A 2 5.79 -7.32 13.60
N LEU A 3 5.86 -5.99 13.53
CA LEU A 3 6.11 -5.26 12.29
C LEU A 3 7.51 -5.60 11.75
N LYS A 4 7.64 -5.62 10.42
CA LYS A 4 8.95 -5.71 9.77
C LYS A 4 9.77 -4.43 10.04
N PRO A 5 11.11 -4.48 10.04
CA PRO A 5 11.93 -3.29 10.21
C PRO A 5 11.58 -2.14 9.26
N THR A 6 11.32 -2.45 7.99
CA THR A 6 10.92 -1.44 6.99
C THR A 6 9.53 -0.86 7.26
N SER A 7 8.62 -1.62 7.86
CA SER A 7 7.32 -1.09 8.30
C SER A 7 7.49 -0.16 9.49
N LEU A 8 8.34 -0.51 10.47
CA LEU A 8 8.65 0.35 11.62
C LEU A 8 9.22 1.70 11.17
N GLN A 9 10.20 1.69 10.28
CA GLN A 9 10.81 2.92 9.74
C GLN A 9 9.78 3.85 9.08
N ARG A 10 8.77 3.29 8.39
CA ARG A 10 7.67 4.09 7.80
C ARG A 10 6.75 4.66 8.88
N VAL A 11 6.46 3.89 9.93
CA VAL A 11 5.67 4.37 11.06
C VAL A 11 6.42 5.46 11.82
N ASP A 12 7.72 5.30 12.05
CA ASP A 12 8.57 6.31 12.68
C ASP A 12 8.52 7.63 11.91
N LYS A 13 8.64 7.57 10.56
CA LYS A 13 8.48 8.77 9.72
C LYS A 13 7.07 9.38 9.81
N ALA A 14 6.02 8.57 9.89
CA ALA A 14 4.67 9.08 10.09
C ALA A 14 4.49 9.77 11.46
N VAL A 15 5.11 9.23 12.52
CA VAL A 15 5.14 9.83 13.86
C VAL A 15 5.90 11.15 13.86
N GLU A 16 7.06 11.21 13.20
CA GLU A 16 7.85 12.44 13.03
C GLU A 16 7.02 13.54 12.37
N LEU A 17 6.43 13.25 11.21
CA LEU A 17 5.61 14.21 10.46
C LEU A 17 4.40 14.71 11.26
N PHE A 18 3.79 13.83 12.06
CA PHE A 18 2.70 14.21 12.94
C PHE A 18 3.17 15.16 14.05
N LYS A 19 4.28 14.83 14.72
CA LYS A 19 4.85 15.65 15.82
C LYS A 19 5.35 17.01 15.34
N GLU A 20 5.84 17.10 14.10
CA GLU A 20 6.24 18.36 13.46
C GLU A 20 5.04 19.21 13.02
N GLY A 21 3.81 18.71 13.17
CA GLY A 21 2.59 19.44 12.77
C GLY A 21 2.36 19.47 11.26
N VAL A 22 3.06 18.61 10.49
CA VAL A 22 2.92 18.53 9.02
C VAL A 22 1.58 17.88 8.62
N THR A 23 1.03 17.03 9.49
CA THR A 23 -0.28 16.40 9.31
C THR A 23 -1.07 16.36 10.61
N GLU A 24 -2.40 16.47 10.51
CA GLU A 24 -3.31 16.34 11.65
C GLU A 24 -3.79 14.90 11.89
N TYR A 25 -3.74 14.05 10.86
CA TYR A 25 -4.21 12.66 10.91
C TYR A 25 -3.21 11.73 10.26
N VAL A 26 -3.14 10.50 10.75
CA VAL A 26 -2.36 9.42 10.15
C VAL A 26 -3.29 8.26 9.80
N ILE A 27 -3.19 7.79 8.56
CA ILE A 27 -3.93 6.61 8.11
C ILE A 27 -2.95 5.45 7.98
N PHE A 28 -3.20 4.37 8.72
CA PHE A 28 -2.47 3.11 8.53
C PHE A 28 -3.33 2.15 7.71
N SER A 29 -2.76 1.67 6.60
CA SER A 29 -3.44 0.82 5.64
C SER A 29 -2.72 -0.52 5.49
N GLY A 30 -3.47 -1.61 5.65
CA GLY A 30 -2.97 -2.97 5.47
C GLY A 30 -3.62 -3.98 6.40
N ALA A 31 -4.18 -5.04 5.82
CA ALA A 31 -4.64 -6.25 6.49
C ALA A 31 -3.44 -7.18 6.75
N TRP A 32 -3.16 -8.07 5.82
CA TRP A 32 -1.95 -8.85 5.73
C TRP A 32 -1.64 -9.05 4.26
N SER A 33 -0.36 -9.24 3.92
CA SER A 33 0.01 -9.48 2.54
C SER A 33 -0.77 -10.67 1.95
N PHE A 34 -1.36 -10.48 0.77
CA PHE A 34 -1.99 -11.56 0.00
C PHE A 34 -1.06 -12.75 -0.26
N MET A 35 0.26 -12.53 -0.17
CA MET A 35 1.28 -13.58 -0.31
C MET A 35 1.33 -14.55 0.87
N TYR A 36 0.84 -14.18 2.05
CA TYR A 36 0.82 -15.07 3.22
C TYR A 36 -0.27 -16.12 3.09
N ASN A 37 0.08 -17.37 3.38
CA ASN A 37 -0.84 -18.51 3.37
C ASN A 37 -1.65 -18.65 4.66
N TYR A 38 -1.43 -17.79 5.65
CA TYR A 38 -2.19 -17.74 6.89
C TYR A 38 -2.68 -16.30 7.14
N LYS A 39 -3.77 -16.18 7.90
CA LYS A 39 -4.28 -14.91 8.41
C LYS A 39 -3.64 -14.63 9.77
N PRO A 40 -2.85 -13.56 9.93
CA PRO A 40 -2.34 -13.16 11.24
C PRO A 40 -3.46 -12.75 12.20
N PRO A 41 -3.26 -12.84 13.53
CA PRO A 41 -4.29 -12.48 14.51
C PRO A 41 -4.62 -10.98 14.54
N ILE A 42 -3.65 -10.13 14.19
CA ILE A 42 -3.82 -8.68 14.05
C ILE A 42 -3.38 -8.26 12.65
N THR A 43 -3.99 -7.20 12.12
CA THR A 43 -3.61 -6.62 10.84
C THR A 43 -2.32 -5.81 10.94
N GLU A 44 -1.68 -5.57 9.79
CA GLU A 44 -0.53 -4.67 9.67
C GLU A 44 -0.91 -3.26 10.14
N ALA A 45 -2.10 -2.76 9.75
CA ALA A 45 -2.61 -1.46 10.16
C ALA A 45 -2.80 -1.35 11.68
N ARG A 46 -3.36 -2.39 12.32
CA ARG A 46 -3.49 -2.44 13.78
C ARG A 46 -2.14 -2.44 14.48
N ALA A 47 -1.20 -3.26 14.01
CA ALA A 47 0.16 -3.29 14.56
C ALA A 47 0.88 -1.94 14.41
N MET A 48 0.66 -1.23 13.29
CA MET A 48 1.18 0.13 13.08
C MET A 48 0.55 1.15 14.04
N GLN A 49 -0.76 1.10 14.27
CA GLN A 49 -1.44 1.95 15.25
C GLN A 49 -0.90 1.72 16.67
N GLU A 50 -0.81 0.48 17.12
CA GLU A 50 -0.32 0.14 18.46
C GLU A 50 1.08 0.73 18.69
N TYR A 51 1.97 0.60 17.71
CA TYR A 51 3.29 1.21 17.76
C TYR A 51 3.22 2.75 17.74
N ALA A 52 2.46 3.36 16.84
CA ALA A 52 2.39 4.82 16.73
C ALA A 52 1.84 5.50 17.99
N ILE A 53 0.91 4.85 18.70
CA ILE A 53 0.36 5.34 19.98
C ILE A 53 1.44 5.39 21.05
N THR A 54 2.22 4.31 21.19
CA THR A 54 3.33 4.29 22.16
C THR A 54 4.44 5.29 21.83
N HIS A 55 4.44 5.83 20.61
CA HIS A 55 5.38 6.84 20.14
C HIS A 55 4.79 8.25 20.07
N GLY A 56 3.55 8.45 20.57
CA GLY A 56 3.01 9.78 20.86
C GLY A 56 1.97 10.31 19.86
N ILE A 57 1.45 9.50 18.94
CA ILE A 57 0.25 9.88 18.18
C ILE A 57 -1.00 9.50 19.00
N PRO A 58 -1.90 10.45 19.33
CA PRO A 58 -3.16 10.14 20.00
C PRO A 58 -4.03 9.16 19.21
N TYR A 59 -4.76 8.29 19.91
CA TYR A 59 -5.60 7.25 19.28
C TYR A 59 -6.63 7.83 18.29
N ASP A 60 -7.26 8.95 18.65
CA ASP A 60 -8.28 9.65 17.87
C ASP A 60 -7.73 10.37 16.61
N LYS A 61 -6.40 10.48 16.50
CA LYS A 61 -5.69 11.01 15.33
C LYS A 61 -5.25 9.92 14.35
N ILE A 62 -5.46 8.65 14.69
CA ILE A 62 -5.12 7.51 13.85
C ILE A 62 -6.40 6.91 13.25
N LEU A 63 -6.41 6.76 11.93
CA LEU A 63 -7.48 6.07 11.19
C LEU A 63 -6.91 4.79 10.57
N LEU A 64 -7.73 3.74 10.46
CA LEU A 64 -7.30 2.44 9.97
C LEU A 64 -8.03 2.03 8.71
N ASP A 65 -7.27 1.52 7.73
CA ASP A 65 -7.78 0.57 6.74
C ASP A 65 -7.21 -0.83 7.02
N GLU A 66 -8.09 -1.75 7.39
CA GLU A 66 -7.76 -3.13 7.76
C GLU A 66 -8.13 -4.14 6.64
N GLU A 67 -8.42 -3.67 5.43
CA GLU A 67 -8.83 -4.53 4.31
C GLU A 67 -7.78 -4.72 3.22
N ALA A 68 -6.92 -3.73 2.97
CA ALA A 68 -5.93 -3.81 1.91
C ALA A 68 -4.96 -4.98 2.10
N ARG A 69 -4.79 -5.81 1.07
CA ARG A 69 -3.83 -6.93 1.05
C ARG A 69 -2.68 -6.73 0.07
N ASP A 70 -2.68 -5.59 -0.63
CA ASP A 70 -1.70 -5.19 -1.62
C ASP A 70 -1.69 -3.66 -1.81
N THR A 71 -0.78 -3.17 -2.65
CA THR A 71 -0.59 -1.73 -2.85
C THR A 71 -1.77 -1.04 -3.53
N ILE A 72 -2.52 -1.72 -4.42
CA ILE A 72 -3.72 -1.13 -5.06
C ILE A 72 -4.82 -0.95 -4.02
N GLY A 73 -5.07 -1.96 -3.18
CA GLY A 73 -5.97 -1.84 -2.04
C GLY A 73 -5.55 -0.73 -1.08
N ASN A 74 -4.25 -0.62 -0.78
CA ASN A 74 -3.71 0.43 0.10
C ASN A 74 -3.95 1.86 -0.42
N ALA A 75 -4.18 2.04 -1.72
CA ALA A 75 -4.61 3.33 -2.26
C ALA A 75 -6.14 3.44 -2.24
N TYR A 76 -6.83 2.40 -2.71
CA TYR A 76 -8.27 2.43 -2.97
C TYR A 76 -9.13 2.52 -1.70
N PHE A 77 -8.92 1.62 -0.74
CA PHE A 77 -9.76 1.53 0.46
C PHE A 77 -9.70 2.80 1.31
N PRO A 78 -8.52 3.34 1.69
CA PRO A 78 -8.49 4.59 2.44
C PRO A 78 -9.02 5.77 1.62
N LYS A 79 -8.80 5.81 0.28
CA LYS A 79 -9.40 6.84 -0.57
C LYS A 79 -10.92 6.87 -0.44
N VAL A 80 -11.58 5.75 -0.72
CA VAL A 80 -13.05 5.72 -0.83
C VAL A 80 -13.76 5.74 0.53
N ARG A 81 -13.12 5.25 1.59
CA ARG A 81 -13.76 5.11 2.93
C ARG A 81 -13.41 6.21 3.90
N ILE A 82 -12.22 6.80 3.78
CA ILE A 82 -11.71 7.74 4.78
C ILE A 82 -11.53 9.13 4.19
N ILE A 83 -10.74 9.23 3.11
CA ILE A 83 -10.26 10.50 2.56
C ILE A 83 -11.37 11.24 1.80
N LYS A 84 -12.00 10.57 0.82
CA LYS A 84 -13.04 11.18 -0.02
C LYS A 84 -14.26 11.65 0.79
N PRO A 85 -14.82 10.85 1.74
CA PRO A 85 -15.95 11.30 2.55
C PRO A 85 -15.63 12.49 3.48
N ARG A 86 -14.36 12.68 3.85
CA ARG A 86 -13.91 13.83 4.66
C ARG A 86 -13.56 15.06 3.84
N GLY A 87 -13.70 15.01 2.51
CA GLY A 87 -13.34 16.12 1.63
C GLY A 87 -11.83 16.39 1.58
N TRP A 88 -10.98 15.49 2.08
CA TRP A 88 -9.54 15.67 2.07
C TRP A 88 -8.98 15.56 0.65
N ARG A 89 -8.05 16.45 0.29
CA ARG A 89 -7.42 16.52 -1.04
C ARG A 89 -5.90 16.50 -1.01
N ASN A 90 -5.29 16.92 0.10
CA ASN A 90 -3.86 16.82 0.31
C ASN A 90 -3.56 15.48 0.99
N VAL A 91 -2.76 14.63 0.34
CA VAL A 91 -2.43 13.30 0.87
C VAL A 91 -0.93 13.10 0.76
N MET A 92 -0.31 12.79 1.90
CA MET A 92 1.10 12.40 1.96
C MET A 92 1.19 10.89 2.10
N VAL A 93 2.00 10.27 1.24
CA VAL A 93 2.20 8.82 1.20
C VAL A 93 3.62 8.51 1.63
N VAL A 94 3.76 7.86 2.78
CA VAL A 94 5.06 7.41 3.30
C VAL A 94 5.29 5.95 2.86
N THR A 95 6.41 5.71 2.19
CA THR A 95 6.79 4.37 1.72
C THR A 95 8.31 4.19 1.73
N SER A 96 8.81 2.98 1.48
CA SER A 96 10.25 2.78 1.33
C SER A 96 10.73 3.26 -0.03
N GLU A 97 11.95 3.75 -0.10
CA GLU A 97 12.65 4.19 -1.30
C GLU A 97 12.57 3.19 -2.46
N PHE A 98 12.80 1.90 -2.19
CA PHE A 98 12.76 0.86 -3.23
C PHE A 98 11.36 0.61 -3.78
N HIS A 99 10.32 0.97 -3.01
CA HIS A 99 8.90 0.77 -3.34
C HIS A 99 8.24 2.03 -3.91
N LEU A 100 8.97 3.15 -3.97
CA LEU A 100 8.43 4.46 -4.29
C LEU A 100 7.78 4.52 -5.68
N LYS A 101 8.49 4.09 -6.73
CA LYS A 101 8.01 4.19 -8.12
C LYS A 101 6.65 3.50 -8.32
N ARG A 102 6.52 2.27 -7.82
CA ARG A 102 5.28 1.50 -7.93
C ARG A 102 4.15 2.10 -7.08
N THR A 103 4.50 2.59 -5.89
CA THR A 103 3.53 3.29 -5.02
C THR A 103 3.01 4.55 -5.70
N GLN A 104 3.89 5.39 -6.25
CA GLN A 104 3.53 6.61 -6.96
C GLN A 104 2.55 6.34 -8.10
N TYR A 105 2.92 5.44 -9.01
CA TYR A 105 2.07 5.07 -10.14
C TYR A 105 0.67 4.64 -9.69
N ILE A 106 0.60 3.75 -8.69
CA ILE A 106 -0.70 3.24 -8.20
C ILE A 106 -1.52 4.36 -7.57
N PHE A 107 -0.93 5.16 -6.70
CA PHE A 107 -1.65 6.22 -5.99
C PHE A 107 -2.11 7.30 -6.97
N GLU A 108 -1.30 7.71 -7.94
CA GLU A 108 -1.71 8.67 -8.98
C GLU A 108 -2.86 8.14 -9.84
N LYS A 109 -2.81 6.86 -10.25
CA LYS A 109 -3.91 6.23 -10.99
C LYS A 109 -5.18 6.13 -10.16
N VAL A 110 -5.08 5.76 -8.89
CA VAL A 110 -6.24 5.55 -8.02
C VAL A 110 -6.84 6.88 -7.59
N PHE A 111 -6.05 7.85 -7.16
CA PHE A 111 -6.54 9.14 -6.67
C PHE A 111 -6.98 10.06 -7.81
N GLY A 112 -6.21 10.10 -8.90
CA GLY A 112 -6.48 10.99 -10.02
C GLY A 112 -6.07 12.44 -9.76
N PRO A 113 -6.31 13.33 -10.75
CA PRO A 113 -5.82 14.70 -10.74
C PRO A 113 -6.46 15.60 -9.68
N ASP A 114 -7.59 15.19 -9.09
CA ASP A 114 -8.30 15.98 -8.08
C ASP A 114 -7.58 16.03 -6.72
N TYR A 115 -6.52 15.25 -6.52
CA TYR A 115 -5.80 15.13 -5.25
C TYR A 115 -4.35 15.58 -5.39
N ASN A 116 -3.88 16.32 -4.39
CA ASN A 116 -2.50 16.74 -4.26
C ASN A 116 -1.72 15.65 -3.50
N LEU A 117 -1.00 14.81 -4.25
CA LEU A 117 -0.20 13.73 -3.69
C LEU A 117 1.23 14.19 -3.43
N LYS A 118 1.75 13.94 -2.24
CA LYS A 118 3.17 14.05 -1.90
C LYS A 118 3.68 12.69 -1.47
N PHE A 119 4.88 12.31 -1.89
CA PHE A 119 5.48 11.03 -1.56
C PHE A 119 6.76 11.24 -0.76
N ILE A 120 6.86 10.55 0.38
CA ILE A 120 8.03 10.55 1.23
C ILE A 120 8.65 9.17 1.18
N ALA A 121 9.87 9.11 0.63
CA ALA A 121 10.68 7.91 0.63
C ALA A 121 11.47 7.80 1.93
N VAL A 122 11.31 6.67 2.62
CA VAL A 122 12.06 6.31 3.81
C VAL A 122 13.16 5.35 3.41
N MET A 123 14.41 5.71 3.70
CA MET A 123 15.56 4.85 3.42
C MET A 123 15.51 3.59 4.26
N SER A 124 15.58 2.44 3.60
CA SER A 124 15.69 1.15 4.26
C SER A 124 17.13 0.89 4.68
N ALA A 125 17.32 0.31 5.87
CA ALA A 125 18.64 -0.09 6.37
C ALA A 125 18.98 -1.52 5.90
N LEU A 126 18.66 -1.85 4.63
CA LEU A 126 18.85 -3.17 4.07
C LEU A 126 20.24 -3.31 3.45
N PRO A 127 20.84 -4.52 3.47
CA PRO A 127 22.06 -4.80 2.72
C PRO A 127 21.90 -4.51 1.22
N GLN A 128 22.98 -4.06 0.57
CA GLN A 128 22.94 -3.59 -0.82
C GLN A 128 22.55 -4.69 -1.83
N ASP A 129 22.97 -5.92 -1.60
CA ASP A 129 22.62 -7.10 -2.40
C ASP A 129 21.12 -7.42 -2.30
N VAL A 130 20.57 -7.36 -1.08
CA VAL A 130 19.14 -7.51 -0.82
C VAL A 130 18.34 -6.40 -1.49
N LEU A 131 18.82 -5.15 -1.38
CA LEU A 131 18.17 -3.98 -1.97
C LEU A 131 18.09 -4.09 -3.50
N THR A 132 19.19 -4.51 -4.14
CA THR A 132 19.26 -4.70 -5.59
C THR A 132 18.20 -5.71 -6.06
N HIS A 133 18.10 -6.86 -5.38
CA HIS A 133 17.09 -7.86 -5.71
C HIS A 133 15.65 -7.34 -5.53
N ILE A 134 15.40 -6.57 -4.47
CA ILE A 134 14.07 -5.98 -4.21
C ILE A 134 13.71 -4.98 -5.32
N ILE A 135 14.65 -4.14 -5.76
CA ILE A 135 14.41 -3.16 -6.83
C ILE A 135 14.02 -3.88 -8.14
N ASP A 136 14.71 -4.95 -8.50
CA ASP A 136 14.37 -5.75 -9.70
C ASP A 136 12.96 -6.34 -9.62
N VAL A 137 12.58 -6.83 -8.43
CA VAL A 137 11.23 -7.36 -8.19
C VAL A 137 10.18 -6.25 -8.27
N GLU A 138 10.46 -5.07 -7.71
CA GLU A 138 9.57 -3.92 -7.73
C GLU A 138 9.33 -3.40 -9.15
N GLU A 139 10.36 -3.38 -10.00
CA GLU A 139 10.24 -2.98 -11.41
C GLU A 139 9.32 -3.95 -12.19
N LYS A 140 9.51 -5.26 -12.01
CA LYS A 140 8.62 -6.27 -12.62
C LYS A 140 7.18 -6.13 -12.13
N ASN A 141 7.00 -5.87 -10.83
CA ASN A 141 5.68 -5.64 -10.25
C ASN A 141 5.03 -4.36 -10.78
N LEU A 142 5.81 -3.30 -11.03
CA LEU A 142 5.33 -2.07 -11.63
C LEU A 142 4.81 -2.34 -13.05
N GLN A 143 5.58 -3.05 -13.88
CA GLN A 143 5.15 -3.42 -15.23
C GLN A 143 3.86 -4.25 -15.22
N LEU A 144 3.74 -5.23 -14.32
CA LEU A 144 2.51 -6.01 -14.17
C LEU A 144 1.32 -5.15 -13.71
N THR A 145 1.58 -4.18 -12.83
CA THR A 145 0.57 -3.22 -12.38
C THR A 145 0.08 -2.35 -13.53
N GLN A 146 1.00 -1.80 -14.33
CA GLN A 146 0.69 -1.00 -15.52
C GLN A 146 -0.17 -1.77 -16.52
N ARG A 147 0.13 -3.07 -16.75
CA ARG A 147 -0.71 -3.92 -17.62
C ARG A 147 -2.11 -4.15 -17.06
N LYS A 148 -2.26 -4.26 -15.74
CA LYS A 148 -3.54 -4.56 -15.07
C LYS A 148 -4.48 -3.37 -15.00
N ILE A 149 -3.98 -2.19 -14.63
CA ILE A 149 -4.81 -1.00 -14.33
C ILE A 149 -4.48 0.20 -15.22
N GLY A 150 -3.51 0.11 -16.12
CA GLY A 150 -3.06 1.27 -16.92
C GLY A 150 -4.13 1.86 -17.83
N GLN A 151 -5.03 1.01 -18.35
CA GLN A 151 -6.16 1.41 -19.19
C GLN A 151 -7.30 2.06 -18.40
N ILE A 152 -7.34 1.92 -17.06
CA ILE A 152 -8.37 2.55 -16.23
C ILE A 152 -8.05 4.04 -16.13
N PRO A 153 -8.98 4.97 -16.44
CA PRO A 153 -8.74 6.40 -16.28
C PRO A 153 -8.32 6.76 -14.85
N ALA A 154 -7.40 7.72 -14.70
CA ALA A 154 -6.94 8.12 -13.38
C ALA A 154 -8.10 8.75 -12.58
N GLY A 155 -8.28 8.33 -11.33
CA GLY A 155 -9.37 8.81 -10.47
C GLY A 155 -10.72 8.09 -10.64
N ASP A 156 -10.84 7.13 -11.57
CA ASP A 156 -12.07 6.35 -11.76
C ASP A 156 -12.24 5.29 -10.66
N ASP A 157 -12.83 5.71 -9.54
CA ASP A 157 -13.12 4.87 -8.38
C ASP A 157 -13.95 3.64 -8.76
N LYS A 158 -14.92 3.80 -9.68
CA LYS A 158 -15.83 2.72 -10.07
C LYS A 158 -15.07 1.63 -10.82
N ALA A 159 -14.26 2.01 -11.81
CA ALA A 159 -13.48 1.05 -12.59
C ALA A 159 -12.38 0.36 -11.76
N ILE A 160 -11.71 1.08 -10.85
CA ILE A 160 -10.75 0.47 -9.91
C ILE A 160 -11.45 -0.52 -8.98
N GLY A 161 -12.60 -0.14 -8.41
CA GLY A 161 -13.42 -1.01 -7.57
C GLY A 161 -13.88 -2.26 -8.32
N GLU A 162 -14.40 -2.12 -9.53
CA GLU A 162 -14.77 -3.25 -10.40
C GLU A 162 -13.58 -4.17 -10.64
N PHE A 163 -12.40 -3.64 -10.98
CA PHE A 163 -11.18 -4.45 -11.12
C PHE A 163 -10.85 -5.23 -9.84
N LEU A 164 -10.88 -4.58 -8.67
CA LEU A 164 -10.57 -5.21 -7.39
C LEU A 164 -11.54 -6.35 -7.08
N PHE A 165 -12.84 -6.11 -7.16
CA PHE A 165 -13.85 -7.07 -6.69
C PHE A 165 -14.21 -8.14 -7.72
N THR A 166 -13.82 -8.00 -8.99
CA THR A 166 -14.14 -8.98 -10.05
C THR A 166 -12.92 -9.70 -10.62
N LYS A 167 -11.76 -9.03 -10.68
CA LYS A 167 -10.55 -9.57 -11.34
C LYS A 167 -9.43 -9.85 -10.35
N HIS A 168 -9.29 -9.03 -9.31
CA HIS A 168 -8.15 -9.13 -8.40
C HIS A 168 -8.30 -10.29 -7.39
N PRO A 169 -7.39 -11.28 -7.39
CA PRO A 169 -7.58 -12.51 -6.61
C PRO A 169 -7.47 -12.31 -5.09
N ALA A 170 -7.03 -11.14 -4.61
CA ALA A 170 -7.03 -10.82 -3.20
C ALA A 170 -8.42 -10.46 -2.64
N TYR A 171 -9.33 -10.00 -3.52
CA TYR A 171 -10.63 -9.42 -3.13
C TYR A 171 -11.81 -10.05 -3.86
N ALA A 172 -11.63 -10.53 -5.09
CA ALA A 172 -12.69 -11.18 -5.85
C ALA A 172 -13.13 -12.49 -5.19
N LYS A 173 -14.44 -12.62 -4.92
CA LYS A 173 -15.05 -13.82 -4.35
C LYS A 173 -14.89 -15.05 -5.26
N TYR A 174 -14.93 -14.83 -6.58
CA TYR A 174 -14.69 -15.82 -7.61
C TYR A 174 -13.79 -15.20 -8.68
N THR A 175 -12.52 -15.60 -8.72
CA THR A 175 -11.57 -15.14 -9.73
C THR A 175 -11.23 -16.29 -10.68
N ARG A 176 -11.13 -16.01 -11.99
CA ARG A 176 -10.61 -16.97 -12.97
C ARG A 176 -9.13 -17.29 -12.72
N ILE A 177 -8.41 -16.38 -12.07
CA ILE A 177 -6.99 -16.53 -11.75
C ILE A 177 -6.86 -17.03 -10.31
N LYS A 178 -6.56 -18.32 -10.13
CA LYS A 178 -6.34 -18.90 -8.79
C LYS A 178 -5.20 -18.17 -8.07
N ARG A 179 -5.33 -17.96 -6.76
CA ARG A 179 -4.30 -17.35 -5.89
C ARG A 179 -2.91 -17.97 -6.10
N ALA A 180 -2.84 -19.29 -6.20
CA ALA A 180 -1.59 -20.02 -6.45
C ALA A 180 -0.94 -19.64 -7.79
N PHE A 181 -1.75 -19.44 -8.85
CA PHE A 181 -1.26 -19.04 -10.16
C PHE A 181 -0.76 -17.59 -10.18
N LEU A 182 -1.44 -16.66 -9.50
CA LEU A 182 -0.93 -15.29 -9.40
C LEU A 182 0.36 -15.24 -8.57
N ILE A 183 0.42 -15.95 -7.44
CA ILE A 183 1.65 -16.07 -6.65
C ILE A 183 2.76 -16.66 -7.51
N HIS A 184 2.45 -17.66 -8.35
CA HIS A 184 3.40 -18.23 -9.29
C HIS A 184 3.89 -17.17 -10.29
N MET A 185 3.01 -16.40 -10.95
CA MET A 185 3.44 -15.30 -11.84
C MET A 185 4.33 -14.26 -11.14
N LEU A 186 3.96 -13.85 -9.92
CA LEU A 186 4.71 -12.87 -9.14
C LEU A 186 6.08 -13.42 -8.67
N ARG A 187 6.19 -14.74 -8.45
CA ARG A 187 7.41 -15.44 -8.02
C ARG A 187 8.20 -16.11 -9.15
N HIS A 188 7.66 -16.24 -10.36
CA HIS A 188 8.28 -17.02 -11.45
C HIS A 188 8.43 -16.25 -12.76
N ASN A 189 8.11 -14.95 -12.80
CA ASN A 189 8.82 -14.00 -13.69
C ASN A 189 10.34 -13.87 -13.33
N HIS A 190 10.87 -14.82 -12.55
CA HIS A 190 12.29 -15.07 -12.28
C HIS A 190 12.94 -16.04 -13.28
N ARG A 191 12.20 -16.69 -14.19
CA ARG A 191 12.75 -17.43 -15.34
C ARG A 191 11.80 -17.34 -16.54
N THR A 192 12.37 -17.24 -17.74
CA THR A 192 11.76 -16.97 -19.08
C THR A 192 11.61 -15.47 -19.36
N PHE A 193 12.30 -14.87 -20.33
CA PHE A 193 13.11 -15.39 -21.44
C PHE A 193 14.60 -15.51 -21.13
#